data_AF-A0A7K4QWZ6-F1
#
_entry.id   AF-A0A7K4QWZ6-F1
#
_cell.length_a   1.000
_cell.length_b   1.000
_cell.length_c   1.000
_cell.angle_alpha   90.00
_cell.angle_beta   90.00
_cell.angle_gamma   90.00
#
_symmetry.space_group_name_H-M   'P 1'
#
loop_
_entity.id
_entity.type
_entity.pdbx_description
1 polymer ?
#
loop_
_entity_poly.entity_id
_entity_poly.type
_entity_poly.pdbx_seq_one_letter_code
_entity_poly.pdbx_strand_id
1 'polypeptide(L)'
;AGAFLFLLPGIWVSAENINFYNVRPPLDPTPFPDSFKCFTCENAEDNYSCNRWAEDRWCPESTQYCLTVHLFTDHGKSTSVTKKCATGEECHLVGCHRHGESGHTECVSCCEGMICNVEIPTNTTNAVFAVLHARRTSDGSRRTVSVAVLVSVVLV
;
A
#
# COMPACT_ATOMS: atom_id res chain seq x y z
N ALA A 1 -45.20 19.44 -39.59
CA ALA A 1 -44.09 18.50 -39.35
C ALA A 1 -43.84 18.45 -37.85
N GLY A 2 -44.33 17.41 -37.18
CA GLY A 2 -44.16 17.23 -35.73
C GLY A 2 -42.87 16.44 -35.46
N ALA A 3 -41.96 17.01 -34.69
CA ALA A 3 -40.75 16.32 -34.25
C ALA A 3 -41.12 15.39 -33.07
N PHE A 4 -41.07 14.08 -33.31
CA PHE A 4 -41.13 13.07 -32.25
C PHE A 4 -39.74 12.99 -31.59
N LEU A 5 -39.62 13.57 -30.39
CA LEU A 5 -38.49 13.35 -29.50
C LEU A 5 -38.64 11.96 -28.87
N PHE A 6 -37.91 10.97 -29.40
CA PHE A 6 -37.75 9.67 -28.77
C PHE A 6 -36.81 9.81 -27.56
N LEU A 7 -37.39 9.98 -26.38
CA LEU A 7 -36.69 9.80 -25.11
C LEU A 7 -36.48 8.30 -24.90
N LEU A 8 -35.22 7.85 -25.04
CA LEU A 8 -34.83 6.49 -24.65
C LEU A 8 -35.10 6.35 -23.13
N PRO A 9 -35.82 5.30 -22.68
CA PRO A 9 -36.00 5.07 -21.25
C PRO A 9 -34.67 4.56 -20.69
N GLY A 10 -33.87 5.48 -20.15
CA GLY A 10 -32.73 5.12 -19.31
C GLY A 10 -33.24 4.30 -18.13
N ILE A 11 -32.63 3.15 -17.89
CA ILE A 11 -32.95 2.29 -16.75
C ILE A 11 -32.53 3.07 -15.49
N TRP A 12 -33.48 3.71 -14.83
CA TRP A 12 -33.27 4.31 -13.51
C TRP A 12 -33.18 3.17 -12.50
N VAL A 13 -31.96 2.74 -12.19
CA VAL A 13 -31.69 1.85 -11.06
C VAL A 13 -31.76 2.71 -9.79
N SER A 14 -32.91 2.70 -9.11
CA SER A 14 -33.04 3.29 -7.78
C SER A 14 -32.39 2.37 -6.75
N ALA A 15 -31.44 2.90 -5.98
CA ALA A 15 -30.73 2.19 -4.92
C ALA A 15 -31.52 2.12 -3.60
N GLU A 16 -32.86 2.11 -3.65
CA GLU A 16 -33.69 2.33 -2.46
C GLU A 16 -33.86 1.11 -1.54
N ASN A 17 -33.22 -0.02 -1.85
CA ASN A 17 -33.42 -1.26 -1.10
C ASN A 17 -32.18 -2.16 -1.01
N ILE A 18 -30.98 -1.56 -0.99
CA ILE A 18 -29.75 -2.33 -0.76
C ILE A 18 -29.62 -2.57 0.75
N ASN A 19 -29.80 -3.81 1.18
CA ASN A 19 -29.52 -4.18 2.57
C ASN A 19 -28.00 -4.26 2.76
N PHE A 20 -27.39 -3.14 3.13
CA PHE A 20 -25.95 -3.02 3.36
C PHE A 20 -25.39 -4.03 4.38
N TYR A 21 -26.23 -4.62 5.24
CA TYR A 21 -25.82 -5.65 6.19
C TYR A 21 -25.69 -7.05 5.57
N ASN A 22 -26.31 -7.27 4.40
CA ASN A 22 -26.23 -8.52 3.64
C ASN A 22 -25.37 -8.41 2.38
N VAL A 23 -24.86 -7.22 2.07
CA VAL A 23 -23.79 -7.06 1.09
C VAL A 23 -22.51 -7.51 1.77
N ARG A 24 -22.16 -8.79 1.60
CA ARG A 24 -20.78 -9.23 1.81
C ARG A 24 -20.04 -8.87 0.52
N PRO A 25 -19.16 -7.85 0.52
CA PRO A 25 -18.27 -7.69 -0.61
C PRO A 25 -17.58 -9.05 -0.84
N PRO A 26 -17.31 -9.44 -2.09
CA PRO A 26 -16.36 -10.53 -2.32
C PRO A 26 -15.17 -10.27 -1.40
N LEU A 27 -14.74 -11.28 -0.64
CA LEU A 27 -13.41 -11.20 -0.03
C LEU A 27 -12.49 -11.02 -1.22
N ASP A 28 -12.01 -9.82 -1.47
CA ASP A 28 -11.20 -9.52 -2.65
C ASP A 28 -9.96 -10.39 -2.48
N PRO A 29 -9.89 -11.56 -3.15
CA PRO A 29 -8.79 -12.46 -2.92
C PRO A 29 -7.56 -11.70 -3.38
N THR A 30 -6.50 -11.71 -2.58
CA THR A 30 -5.19 -11.18 -2.98
C THR A 30 -4.91 -11.65 -4.42
N PRO A 31 -4.67 -10.73 -5.38
CA PRO A 31 -4.62 -11.09 -6.80
C PRO A 31 -3.50 -12.08 -7.13
N PHE A 32 -2.46 -12.12 -6.29
CA PHE A 32 -1.34 -13.05 -6.35
C PHE A 32 -0.76 -13.28 -4.93
N PRO A 33 0.02 -14.34 -4.70
CA PRO A 33 0.70 -14.57 -3.41
C PRO A 33 1.57 -13.38 -3.01
N ASP A 34 1.60 -13.04 -1.73
CA ASP A 34 2.37 -11.90 -1.20
C ASP A 34 2.00 -10.53 -1.81
N SER A 35 0.85 -10.40 -2.47
CA SER A 35 0.36 -9.11 -2.95
C SER A 35 0.19 -8.14 -1.79
N PHE A 36 0.57 -6.88 -2.01
CA PHE A 36 0.50 -5.82 -1.03
C PHE A 36 -0.16 -4.58 -1.62
N LYS A 37 -0.45 -3.61 -0.76
CA LYS A 37 -0.98 -2.30 -1.12
C LYS A 37 -0.06 -1.23 -0.58
N CYS A 38 -0.08 -0.07 -1.21
CA CYS A 38 0.54 1.16 -0.72
C CYS A 38 -0.50 2.27 -0.77
N PHE A 39 -0.31 3.33 0.00
CA PHE A 39 -0.95 4.59 -0.39
C PHE A 39 -0.37 5.04 -1.72
N THR A 40 -1.23 5.45 -2.65
CA THR A 40 -0.83 5.97 -3.96
C THR A 40 -1.52 7.28 -4.26
N CYS A 41 -0.74 8.31 -4.57
CA CYS A 41 -1.21 9.64 -4.93
C CYS A 41 -0.12 10.36 -5.73
N GLU A 42 -0.51 11.32 -6.55
CA GLU A 42 0.40 12.15 -7.34
C GLU A 42 0.21 13.62 -6.98
N ASN A 43 1.28 14.27 -6.51
CA ASN A 43 1.29 15.70 -6.19
C ASN A 43 0.15 16.17 -5.26
N ALA A 44 -0.21 15.35 -4.26
CA ALA A 44 -1.17 15.73 -3.24
C ALA A 44 -0.64 16.91 -2.40
N GLU A 45 -1.53 17.76 -1.92
CA GLU A 45 -1.15 18.96 -1.14
C GLU A 45 -0.41 18.63 0.16
N ASP A 46 -0.78 17.51 0.81
CA ASP A 46 -0.20 17.02 2.04
C ASP A 46 -0.45 15.50 2.22
N ASN A 47 0.08 14.95 3.33
CA ASN A 47 -0.05 13.54 3.66
C ASN A 47 -1.51 13.12 3.93
N TYR A 48 -2.29 14.00 4.55
CA TYR A 48 -3.68 13.69 4.91
C TYR A 48 -4.52 13.53 3.65
N SER A 49 -4.44 14.50 2.73
CA SER A 49 -5.13 14.51 1.46
C SER A 49 -4.74 13.29 0.61
N CYS A 50 -3.44 12.97 0.55
CA CYS A 50 -2.95 11.75 -0.11
C CYS A 50 -3.58 10.47 0.45
N ASN A 51 -3.49 10.26 1.77
CA ASN A 51 -4.00 9.03 2.40
C ASN A 51 -5.53 8.95 2.34
N ARG A 52 -6.22 10.10 2.39
CA ARG A 52 -7.68 10.17 2.42
C ARG A 52 -8.31 9.77 1.09
N TRP A 53 -7.66 10.11 -0.03
CA TRP A 53 -8.20 9.92 -1.37
C TRP A 53 -7.47 8.85 -2.18
N ALA A 54 -6.48 8.19 -1.59
CA ALA A 54 -5.81 7.07 -2.21
C ALA A 54 -6.83 5.97 -2.59
N GLU A 55 -6.67 5.44 -3.81
CA GLU A 55 -7.49 4.34 -4.28
C GLU A 55 -7.12 3.05 -3.54
N ASP A 56 -8.12 2.23 -3.19
CA ASP A 56 -7.89 0.93 -2.59
C ASP A 56 -7.53 -0.11 -3.66
N ARG A 57 -6.29 -0.05 -4.16
CA ARG A 57 -5.79 -0.91 -5.23
C ARG A 57 -4.56 -1.72 -4.80
N TRP A 58 -4.46 -2.92 -5.36
CA TRP A 58 -3.29 -3.78 -5.23
C TRP A 58 -2.11 -3.24 -6.04
N CYS A 59 -0.90 -3.37 -5.49
CA CYS A 59 0.32 -3.03 -6.22
C CYS A 59 0.58 -4.04 -7.37
N PRO A 60 1.22 -3.61 -8.48
CA PRO A 60 1.63 -4.53 -9.54
C PRO A 60 2.63 -5.59 -9.04
N GLU A 61 2.59 -6.79 -9.61
CA GLU A 61 3.48 -7.91 -9.26
C GLU A 61 4.98 -7.58 -9.44
N SER A 62 5.31 -6.64 -10.34
CA SER A 62 6.68 -6.17 -10.56
C SER A 62 7.25 -5.30 -9.44
N THR A 63 6.41 -4.86 -8.49
CA THR A 63 6.79 -3.95 -7.39
C THR A 63 6.91 -4.70 -6.06
N GLN A 64 7.70 -4.17 -5.14
CA GLN A 64 8.02 -4.82 -3.86
C GLN A 64 7.98 -3.85 -2.67
N TYR A 65 7.94 -2.55 -2.94
CA TYR A 65 8.07 -1.51 -1.92
C TYR A 65 7.03 -0.42 -2.11
N CYS A 66 6.78 0.35 -1.06
CA CYS A 66 6.06 1.60 -1.14
C CYS A 66 7.06 2.75 -1.11
N LEU A 67 7.02 3.63 -2.10
CA LEU A 67 7.85 4.82 -2.21
C LEU A 67 7.02 6.06 -1.83
N THR A 68 7.65 6.98 -1.11
CA THR A 68 7.09 8.29 -0.79
C THR A 68 8.09 9.39 -1.07
N VAL A 69 7.69 10.36 -1.88
CA VAL A 69 8.39 11.63 -2.10
C VAL A 69 7.60 12.73 -1.40
N HIS A 70 8.30 13.54 -0.61
CA HIS A 70 7.73 14.70 0.06
C HIS A 70 8.57 15.93 -0.23
N LEU A 71 7.94 16.92 -0.88
CA LEU A 71 8.50 18.23 -1.13
C LEU A 71 7.90 19.22 -0.13
N PHE A 72 8.74 19.96 0.58
CA PHE A 72 8.30 20.93 1.57
C PHE A 72 9.21 22.15 1.62
N THR A 73 8.67 23.25 2.11
CA THR A 73 9.42 24.49 2.32
C THR A 73 10.38 24.38 3.51
N ASP A 74 11.35 25.26 3.61
CA ASP A 74 12.27 25.34 4.76
C ASP A 74 11.57 25.48 6.14
N HIS A 75 10.29 25.90 6.17
CA HIS A 75 9.46 25.97 7.37
C HIS A 75 8.70 24.67 7.69
N GLY A 76 8.92 23.60 6.92
CA GLY A 76 8.26 22.31 7.11
C GLY A 76 6.86 22.22 6.48
N LYS A 77 6.39 23.25 5.78
CA LYS A 77 5.09 23.21 5.10
C LYS A 77 5.19 22.35 3.83
N SER A 78 4.36 21.31 3.75
CA SER A 78 4.22 20.48 2.55
C SER A 78 3.82 21.30 1.33
N THR A 79 4.50 21.06 0.22
CA THR A 79 4.22 21.61 -1.11
C THR A 79 3.66 20.53 -2.02
N SER A 80 4.19 19.30 -1.94
CA SER A 80 3.62 18.13 -2.59
C SER A 80 4.01 16.83 -1.90
N VAL A 81 3.11 15.85 -1.98
CA VAL A 81 3.33 14.46 -1.57
C VAL A 81 2.97 13.54 -2.72
N THR A 82 3.89 12.67 -3.09
CA THR A 82 3.68 11.62 -4.09
C THR A 82 4.00 10.28 -3.47
N LYS A 83 3.06 9.34 -3.58
CA LYS A 83 3.22 7.97 -3.08
C LYS A 83 2.92 6.98 -4.20
N LYS A 84 3.70 5.91 -4.30
CA LYS A 84 3.48 4.86 -5.31
C LYS A 84 4.04 3.51 -4.86
N CYS A 85 3.54 2.44 -5.48
CA CYS A 85 4.24 1.16 -5.48
C CYS A 85 5.54 1.30 -6.28
N ALA A 86 6.61 0.66 -5.84
CA ALA A 86 7.94 0.83 -6.40
C ALA A 86 8.72 -0.50 -6.48
N THR A 87 9.60 -0.57 -7.46
CA THR A 87 10.64 -1.59 -7.59
C THR A 87 11.82 -1.30 -6.66
N GLY A 88 12.72 -2.28 -6.47
CA GLY A 88 13.95 -2.05 -5.71
C GLY A 88 14.83 -0.96 -6.29
N GLU A 89 14.97 -0.90 -7.62
CA GLU A 89 15.79 0.10 -8.32
C GLU A 89 15.33 1.54 -8.04
N GLU A 90 14.01 1.77 -8.03
CA GLU A 90 13.42 3.07 -7.69
C GLU A 90 13.70 3.50 -6.25
N CYS A 91 13.96 2.55 -5.35
CA CYS A 91 14.24 2.78 -3.94
C CYS A 91 15.73 2.97 -3.61
N HIS A 92 16.62 3.00 -4.60
CA HIS A 92 18.05 3.19 -4.37
C HIS A 92 18.41 4.62 -3.92
N LEU A 93 17.57 5.60 -4.27
CA LEU A 93 17.81 7.03 -4.02
C LEU A 93 16.91 7.58 -2.91
N VAL A 94 16.99 6.98 -1.72
CA VAL A 94 16.38 7.52 -0.50
C VAL A 94 17.26 8.60 0.13
N GLY A 95 16.65 9.50 0.90
CA GLY A 95 17.35 10.59 1.58
C GLY A 95 16.65 11.93 1.35
N CYS A 96 17.29 13.01 1.79
CA CYS A 96 16.79 14.36 1.60
C CYS A 96 17.79 15.21 0.81
N HIS A 97 17.28 15.97 -0.15
CA HIS A 97 18.05 16.94 -0.92
C HIS A 97 17.41 18.33 -0.80
N ARG A 98 18.22 19.32 -0.42
CA ARG A 98 17.77 20.71 -0.32
C ARG A 98 18.11 21.46 -1.59
N HIS A 99 17.09 22.00 -2.24
CA HIS A 99 17.24 22.85 -3.41
C HIS A 99 17.50 24.29 -2.95
N GLY A 100 18.77 24.68 -2.90
CA GLY A 100 19.21 25.96 -2.33
C GLY A 100 18.61 27.20 -2.99
N GLU A 101 18.27 27.15 -4.28
CA GLU A 101 17.70 28.29 -5.01
C GLU A 101 16.18 28.43 -4.82
N SER A 102 15.46 27.34 -4.57
CA SER A 102 14.00 27.36 -4.41
C SER A 102 13.57 27.46 -2.95
N GLY A 103 14.44 27.17 -1.97
CA GLY A 103 14.08 27.10 -0.55
C GLY A 103 13.19 25.90 -0.21
N HIS A 104 13.23 24.85 -1.04
CA HIS A 104 12.48 23.62 -0.86
C HIS A 104 13.41 22.45 -0.56
N THR A 105 12.92 21.51 0.22
CA THR A 105 13.58 20.23 0.52
C THR A 105 12.72 19.11 -0.04
N GLU A 106 13.35 18.23 -0.82
CA GLU A 106 12.76 16.97 -1.27
C GLU A 106 13.30 15.85 -0.38
N CYS A 107 12.43 15.05 0.21
CA CYS A 107 12.80 13.84 0.92
C CYS A 107 12.12 12.62 0.28
N VAL A 108 12.89 11.55 0.11
CA VAL A 108 12.46 10.28 -0.48
C VAL A 108 12.67 9.16 0.53
N SER A 109 11.63 8.34 0.74
CA SER A 109 11.69 7.13 1.57
C SER A 109 11.06 5.95 0.84
N CYS A 110 11.51 4.75 1.18
CA CYS A 110 10.88 3.51 0.77
C CYS A 110 10.65 2.60 1.98
N CYS A 111 9.61 1.78 1.93
CA CYS A 111 9.36 0.76 2.93
C CYS A 111 8.83 -0.54 2.32
N GLU A 112 9.06 -1.66 2.98
CA GLU A 112 8.48 -2.96 2.64
C GLU A 112 7.28 -3.27 3.54
N GLY A 113 6.16 -3.71 2.94
CA GLY A 113 4.99 -4.20 3.66
C GLY A 113 3.67 -3.59 3.21
N MET A 114 2.56 -4.17 3.66
CA MET A 114 1.21 -3.71 3.33
C MET A 114 0.92 -2.35 3.98
N ILE A 115 0.68 -1.34 3.14
CA ILE A 115 0.33 0.03 3.52
C ILE A 115 1.37 0.61 4.51
N CYS A 116 2.65 0.32 4.27
CA CYS A 116 3.73 0.74 5.18
C CYS A 116 4.02 2.25 5.10
N ASN A 117 3.66 2.90 3.98
CA ASN A 117 3.96 4.30 3.70
C ASN A 117 2.87 5.26 4.22
N VAL A 118 2.38 5.04 5.44
CA VAL A 118 1.37 5.91 6.07
C VAL A 118 1.91 7.32 6.29
N GLU A 119 3.15 7.41 6.77
CA GLU A 119 3.84 8.66 7.08
C GLU A 119 4.66 9.18 5.89
N ILE A 120 5.04 10.46 5.95
CA ILE A 120 5.92 11.12 4.99
C ILE A 120 7.33 11.33 5.57
N PRO A 121 8.39 11.26 4.75
CA PRO A 121 9.72 11.62 5.18
C PRO A 121 9.85 13.14 5.33
N THR A 122 10.55 13.59 6.36
CA THR A 122 10.69 15.02 6.71
C THR A 122 12.14 15.41 7.02
N ASN A 123 13.02 14.43 7.20
CA ASN A 123 14.43 14.64 7.47
C ASN A 123 15.23 13.38 7.07
N THR A 124 16.55 13.44 7.24
CA THR A 124 17.45 12.32 6.87
C THR A 124 17.28 11.07 7.73
N THR A 125 16.64 11.17 8.91
CA THR A 125 16.44 10.03 9.82
C THR A 125 15.26 9.16 9.42
N ASN A 126 14.23 9.73 8.79
CA ASN A 126 13.06 9.00 8.29
C ASN A 126 13.00 8.89 6.76
N ALA A 127 13.82 9.67 6.03
CA ALA A 127 14.05 9.49 4.59
C ALA A 127 15.02 8.33 4.32
N VAL A 128 14.59 7.12 4.65
CA VAL A 128 15.40 5.90 4.58
C VAL A 128 14.70 4.80 3.79
N PHE A 129 15.44 3.74 3.49
CA PHE A 129 14.88 2.51 2.94
C PHE A 129 14.63 1.52 4.09
N ALA A 130 13.38 1.45 4.56
CA ALA A 130 12.96 0.63 5.69
C ALA A 130 12.44 -0.74 5.23
N VAL A 131 13.34 -1.71 5.17
CA VAL A 131 13.02 -3.10 4.86
C VAL A 131 12.65 -3.83 6.14
N LEU A 132 11.40 -4.30 6.26
CA LEU A 132 11.04 -5.23 7.32
C LEU A 132 11.74 -6.55 7.02
N HIS A 133 12.76 -6.91 7.80
CA HIS A 133 13.28 -8.27 7.79
C HIS A 133 12.17 -9.18 8.30
N ALA A 134 11.41 -9.75 7.37
CA ALA A 134 10.53 -10.85 7.67
C ALA A 134 11.42 -11.95 8.25
N ARG A 135 11.37 -12.11 9.58
CA ARG A 135 11.70 -13.35 10.26
C ARG A 135 10.68 -14.37 9.75
N ARG A 136 10.84 -14.82 8.49
CA ARG A 136 10.08 -15.88 7.85
C ARG A 136 10.50 -17.19 8.50
N THR A 137 10.22 -17.33 9.80
CA THR A 137 10.05 -18.65 10.40
C THR A 137 8.59 -19.01 10.21
N SER A 138 8.22 -19.33 8.97
CA SER A 138 7.39 -20.52 8.79
C SER A 138 8.27 -21.72 9.15
N ASP A 139 8.67 -21.82 10.42
CA ASP A 139 9.05 -23.10 10.98
C ASP A 139 7.72 -23.83 11.08
N GLY A 140 7.31 -24.42 9.95
CA GLY A 140 6.22 -25.37 9.90
C GLY A 140 6.63 -26.40 10.93
N SER A 141 6.01 -26.30 12.11
CA SER A 141 6.30 -27.12 13.29
C SER A 141 6.52 -28.53 12.78
N ARG A 142 7.80 -28.90 12.69
CA ARG A 142 8.18 -30.28 12.43
C ARG A 142 7.51 -30.99 13.58
N ARG A 143 6.45 -31.73 13.27
CA ARG A 143 5.91 -32.73 14.18
C ARG A 143 7.12 -33.55 14.58
N THR A 144 7.68 -33.25 15.74
CA THR A 144 8.58 -34.14 16.44
C THR A 144 7.70 -35.33 16.72
N VAL A 145 7.77 -36.32 15.83
CA VAL A 145 7.27 -37.66 16.11
C VAL A 145 8.00 -38.03 17.39
N SER A 146 7.28 -37.92 18.50
CA SER A 146 7.80 -38.30 19.81
C SER A 146 8.23 -39.75 19.68
N VAL A 147 9.53 -40.00 19.84
CA VAL A 147 10.16 -41.34 19.81
C VAL A 147 9.53 -42.28 20.87
N ALA A 148 8.67 -41.76 21.74
CA ALA A 148 7.86 -42.51 22.69
C ALA A 148 6.94 -43.58 22.06
N VAL A 149 6.63 -43.53 20.76
CA VAL A 149 5.75 -44.54 20.12
C VAL A 149 6.49 -45.81 19.67
N LEU A 150 7.83 -45.83 19.64
CA LEU A 150 8.59 -47.01 19.16
C LEU A 150 9.08 -47.96 20.25
N VAL A 151 8.78 -47.73 21.53
CA VAL A 151 9.27 -48.60 22.63
C VAL A 151 8.21 -49.60 23.14
N SER A 152 6.94 -49.45 22.78
CA SER A 152 5.87 -50.31 23.33
C SER A 152 5.68 -51.66 22.62
N VAL A 153 6.54 -52.03 21.66
CA VAL A 153 6.40 -53.30 20.90
C VAL A 153 7.52 -54.31 21.20
N VAL A 154 8.45 -54.02 22.12
CA VAL A 154 9.60 -54.91 22.40
C VAL A 154 9.63 -55.48 23.83
N LEU A 155 8.59 -55.27 24.64
CA LEU A 155 8.45 -56.01 25.90
C LEU A 155 7.46 -57.17 25.72
N VAL A 156 8.06 -58.30 25.36
CA VAL A 156 7.65 -59.67 25.70
C VAL A 156 7.25 -59.77 27.17
#